data_AF-A0A7V5SGM3-F1
#
_entry.id   AF-A0A7V5SGM3-F1
#
_cell.length_a   1.000
_cell.length_b   1.000
_cell.length_c   1.000
_cell.angle_alpha   90.00
_cell.angle_beta   90.00
_cell.angle_gamma   90.00
#
_symmetry.space_group_name_H-M   'P 1'
#
loop_
_entity.id
_entity.type
_entity.pdbx_description
1 polymer ?
#
loop_
_entity_poly.entity_id
_entity_poly.type
_entity_poly.pdbx_seq_one_letter_code
_entity_poly.pdbx_strand_id
1 'polypeptide(L)'
;MSCCSAIGNSDAQLQQDHLPFLSLRRLLETAYAERRSCIRSRLEEFALVGTEPESTFYELCYCLCTPGTKARHAIAVMTELRQRCFYHRPIPAAQLEAILRMPSHYIRFHRTKARRLAKLHSIFPTVWQILYRDTPASERRRCLVDLVEGLG
;
A
#
# COMPACT_ATOMS: atom_id res chain seq x y z
N MET A 1 -62.36 -1.95 -39.08
CA MET A 1 -61.27 -1.85 -40.06
C MET A 1 -60.09 -1.17 -39.39
N SER A 2 -58.90 -1.81 -39.41
CA SER A 2 -57.53 -1.25 -39.29
C SER A 2 -57.18 -0.32 -38.11
N CYS A 3 -56.02 -0.38 -37.46
CA CYS A 3 -54.84 -1.23 -37.52
C CYS A 3 -53.99 -0.92 -36.27
N CYS A 4 -53.17 -1.87 -35.84
CA CYS A 4 -52.17 -1.78 -34.77
C CYS A 4 -51.20 -0.59 -34.89
N SER A 5 -50.70 -0.06 -33.76
CA SER A 5 -49.34 0.50 -33.56
C SER A 5 -49.16 0.75 -32.05
N ALA A 6 -48.49 -0.12 -31.30
CA ALA A 6 -47.03 -0.24 -31.13
C ALA A 6 -46.60 0.35 -29.77
N ILE A 7 -46.40 -0.57 -28.82
CA ILE A 7 -45.77 -0.37 -27.52
C ILE A 7 -44.29 -0.11 -27.76
N GLY A 8 -43.80 1.07 -27.37
CA GLY A 8 -42.38 1.43 -27.39
C GLY A 8 -41.78 1.32 -25.99
N ASN A 9 -41.39 0.10 -25.61
CA ASN A 9 -40.48 -0.13 -24.47
C ASN A 9 -39.16 0.59 -24.76
N SER A 10 -38.75 1.50 -23.88
CA SER A 10 -37.40 2.05 -23.83
C SER A 10 -36.77 1.77 -22.47
N ASP A 11 -36.77 0.49 -22.11
CA ASP A 11 -35.83 -0.04 -21.13
C ASP A 11 -34.45 -0.10 -21.80
N ALA A 12 -33.69 0.98 -21.62
CA ALA A 12 -32.25 1.00 -21.88
C ALA A 12 -31.58 0.07 -20.86
N GLN A 13 -31.59 -1.22 -21.17
CA GLN A 13 -30.81 -2.24 -20.49
C GLN A 13 -29.33 -1.92 -20.67
N LEU A 14 -28.72 -1.43 -19.60
CA LEU A 14 -27.27 -1.34 -19.43
C LEU A 14 -26.69 -2.75 -19.64
N GLN A 15 -26.12 -2.99 -20.82
CA GLN A 15 -25.30 -4.16 -21.10
C GLN A 15 -24.11 -4.16 -20.14
N GLN A 16 -24.18 -5.03 -19.14
CA GLN A 16 -23.03 -5.40 -18.34
C GLN A 16 -22.13 -6.26 -19.22
N ASP A 17 -21.03 -5.68 -19.70
CA ASP A 17 -20.00 -6.37 -20.45
C ASP A 17 -19.31 -7.42 -19.57
N HIS A 18 -19.86 -8.62 -19.55
CA HIS A 18 -19.19 -9.79 -18.99
C HIS A 18 -18.04 -10.18 -19.91
N LEU A 19 -16.83 -9.68 -19.61
CA LEU A 19 -15.60 -10.12 -20.25
C LEU A 19 -15.41 -11.63 -20.02
N PRO A 20 -15.44 -12.49 -21.06
CA PRO A 20 -15.23 -13.92 -20.89
C PRO A 20 -13.81 -14.17 -20.36
N PHE A 21 -13.58 -15.21 -19.54
CA PHE A 21 -12.29 -15.51 -18.91
C PHE A 21 -11.08 -15.47 -19.86
N LEU A 22 -11.26 -15.92 -21.12
CA LEU A 22 -10.22 -15.87 -22.16
C LEU A 22 -9.84 -14.44 -22.58
N SER A 23 -10.78 -13.49 -22.49
CA SER A 23 -10.51 -12.06 -22.73
C SER A 23 -9.73 -11.43 -21.58
N LEU A 24 -10.00 -11.81 -20.33
CA LEU A 24 -9.25 -11.34 -19.16
C LEU A 24 -7.80 -11.82 -19.22
N ARG A 25 -7.57 -13.11 -19.52
CA ARG A 25 -6.23 -13.65 -19.64
C ARG A 25 -5.41 -12.90 -20.70
N ARG A 26 -5.98 -12.69 -21.89
CA ARG A 26 -5.31 -11.92 -22.96
C ARG A 26 -5.02 -10.49 -22.54
N LEU A 27 -5.97 -9.83 -21.88
CA LEU A 27 -5.79 -8.48 -21.36
C LEU A 27 -4.60 -8.40 -20.38
N LEU A 28 -4.48 -9.37 -19.46
CA LEU A 28 -3.37 -9.45 -18.51
C LEU A 28 -2.04 -9.75 -19.21
N GLU A 29 -2.03 -10.66 -20.19
CA GLU A 29 -0.83 -10.99 -20.98
C GLU A 29 -0.32 -9.77 -21.76
N THR A 30 -1.21 -9.03 -22.44
CA THR A 30 -0.87 -7.78 -23.14
C THR A 30 -0.39 -6.71 -22.16
N ALA A 31 -1.13 -6.50 -21.06
CA ALA A 31 -0.75 -5.51 -20.04
C ALA A 31 0.60 -5.82 -19.38
N TYR A 32 0.90 -7.10 -19.17
CA TYR A 32 2.20 -7.57 -18.68
C TYR A 32 3.30 -7.34 -19.71
N ALA A 33 3.07 -7.68 -20.98
CA ALA A 33 4.05 -7.46 -22.05
C ALA A 33 4.45 -5.98 -22.15
N GLU A 34 3.48 -5.07 -22.10
CA GLU A 34 3.68 -3.62 -22.09
C GLU A 34 4.49 -3.11 -20.89
N ARG A 35 4.25 -3.69 -19.71
CA ARG A 35 4.82 -3.21 -18.43
C ARG A 35 5.99 -4.04 -17.93
N ARG A 36 6.43 -5.04 -18.70
CA ARG A 36 7.39 -6.07 -18.26
C ARG A 36 8.67 -5.46 -17.70
N SER A 37 9.25 -4.47 -18.39
CA SER A 37 10.46 -3.78 -17.95
C SER A 37 10.25 -3.07 -16.61
N CYS A 38 9.17 -2.29 -16.49
CA CYS A 38 8.82 -1.59 -15.25
C CYS A 38 8.56 -2.54 -14.08
N ILE A 39 7.87 -3.66 -14.32
CA ILE A 39 7.62 -4.70 -13.31
C ILE A 39 8.93 -5.31 -12.84
N ARG A 40 9.83 -5.70 -13.77
CA ARG A 40 11.13 -6.28 -13.42
C ARG A 40 12.01 -5.32 -12.62
N SER A 41 12.10 -4.07 -13.07
CA SER A 41 12.85 -3.02 -12.35
C SER A 41 12.28 -2.83 -10.93
N ARG A 42 10.95 -2.82 -10.77
CA ARG A 42 10.33 -2.72 -9.45
C ARG A 42 10.60 -3.93 -8.56
N LEU A 43 10.64 -5.13 -9.12
CA LEU A 43 11.00 -6.35 -8.38
C LEU A 43 12.47 -6.34 -7.93
N GLU A 44 13.37 -5.81 -8.75
CA GLU A 44 14.78 -5.61 -8.40
C GLU A 44 14.90 -4.57 -7.26
N GLU A 45 14.15 -3.47 -7.32
CA GLU A 45 14.06 -2.51 -6.20
C GLU A 45 13.57 -3.18 -4.90
N PHE A 46 12.55 -4.04 -4.97
CA PHE A 46 12.05 -4.76 -3.80
C PHE A 46 13.04 -5.78 -3.24
N ALA A 47 13.87 -6.40 -4.09
CA ALA A 47 14.91 -7.33 -3.64
C ALA A 47 16.01 -6.64 -2.81
N LEU A 48 16.18 -5.32 -2.99
CA LEU A 48 17.10 -4.53 -2.18
C LEU A 48 16.51 -4.11 -0.83
N VAL A 49 15.18 -4.08 -0.70
CA VAL A 49 14.51 -3.81 0.58
C VAL A 49 14.71 -5.00 1.52
N GLY A 50 15.03 -4.75 2.80
CA GLY A 50 15.36 -5.83 3.72
C GLY A 50 16.83 -6.24 3.69
N THR A 51 17.71 -5.37 3.17
CA THR A 51 19.17 -5.49 3.28
C THR A 51 19.74 -4.63 4.41
N GLU A 52 19.11 -3.49 4.71
CA GLU A 52 19.58 -2.51 5.70
C GLU A 52 18.46 -2.05 6.65
N PRO A 53 18.74 -1.85 7.96
CA PRO A 53 17.72 -1.52 8.95
C PRO A 53 16.90 -0.27 8.61
N GLU A 54 17.57 0.80 8.20
CA GLU A 54 16.92 2.09 7.96
C GLU A 54 15.95 2.03 6.77
N SER A 55 16.35 1.39 5.66
CA SER A 55 15.49 1.28 4.47
C SER A 55 14.23 0.45 4.79
N THR A 56 14.39 -0.64 5.54
CA THR A 56 13.29 -1.49 6.00
C THR A 56 12.37 -0.77 6.99
N PHE A 57 12.91 0.05 7.89
CA PHE A 57 12.11 0.86 8.79
C PHE A 57 11.14 1.77 8.03
N TYR A 58 11.64 2.49 7.02
CA TYR A 58 10.79 3.36 6.21
C TYR A 58 9.82 2.57 5.33
N GLU A 59 10.18 1.38 4.86
CA GLU A 59 9.22 0.53 4.13
C GLU A 59 8.06 0.10 5.04
N LEU A 60 8.33 -0.27 6.30
CA LEU A 60 7.26 -0.57 7.25
C LEU A 60 6.40 0.66 7.56
N CYS A 61 7.01 1.85 7.68
CA CYS A 61 6.28 3.11 7.82
C CYS A 61 5.35 3.35 6.61
N TYR A 62 5.83 3.07 5.39
CA TYR A 62 5.06 3.16 4.16
C TYR A 62 3.87 2.19 4.18
N CYS A 63 4.10 0.93 4.54
CA CYS A 63 3.07 -0.09 4.68
C CYS A 63 1.99 0.31 5.70
N LEU A 64 2.35 0.90 6.84
CA LEU A 64 1.39 1.39 7.83
C LEU A 64 0.59 2.62 7.34
N CYS A 65 1.15 3.42 6.44
CA CYS A 65 0.49 4.60 5.90
C CYS A 65 -0.45 4.31 4.72
N THR A 66 -0.23 3.22 4.00
CA THR A 66 -0.91 2.94 2.72
C THR A 66 -2.38 2.50 2.84
N PRO A 67 -2.83 1.73 3.86
CA PRO A 67 -4.23 1.31 3.96
C PRO A 67 -5.21 2.48 3.90
N GLY A 68 -6.12 2.45 2.93
CA GLY A 68 -7.11 3.52 2.70
C GLY A 68 -6.51 4.87 2.27
N THR A 69 -5.28 4.89 1.74
CA THR A 69 -4.57 6.09 1.26
C THR A 69 -3.92 5.81 -0.09
N LYS A 70 -3.74 6.85 -0.93
CA LYS A 70 -3.05 6.66 -2.22
C LYS A 70 -1.56 6.46 -1.98
N ALA A 71 -0.96 5.46 -2.63
CA ALA A 71 0.47 5.13 -2.54
C ALA A 71 1.38 6.36 -2.67
N ARG A 72 1.13 7.23 -3.65
CA ARG A 72 1.91 8.47 -3.85
C ARG A 72 1.96 9.41 -2.64
N HIS A 73 0.89 9.47 -1.83
CA HIS A 73 0.89 10.32 -0.63
C HIS A 73 1.72 9.66 0.49
N ALA A 74 1.63 8.34 0.64
CA ALA A 74 2.49 7.62 1.57
C ALA A 74 3.98 7.72 1.18
N ILE A 75 4.31 7.66 -0.13
CA ILE A 75 5.67 7.92 -0.62
C ILE A 75 6.15 9.33 -0.23
N ALA A 76 5.33 10.36 -0.48
CA ALA A 76 5.68 11.73 -0.10
C ALA A 76 5.94 11.88 1.40
N VAL A 77 5.12 11.24 2.25
CA VAL A 77 5.38 11.18 3.69
C VAL A 77 6.70 10.49 4.01
N MET A 78 7.07 9.40 3.33
CA MET A 78 8.36 8.76 3.58
C MET A 78 9.54 9.67 3.22
N THR A 79 9.41 10.50 2.18
CA THR A 79 10.40 11.54 1.86
C THR A 79 10.55 12.53 3.01
N GLU A 80 9.43 13.05 3.53
CA GLU A 80 9.41 13.97 4.68
C GLU A 80 10.03 13.35 5.94
N LEU A 81 9.70 12.09 6.25
CA LEU A 81 10.24 11.41 7.43
C LEU A 81 11.74 11.14 7.31
N ARG A 82 12.24 10.83 6.11
CA ARG A 82 13.68 10.68 5.83
C ARG A 82 14.43 11.98 6.01
N GLN A 83 13.90 13.09 5.49
CA GLN A 83 14.50 14.42 5.66
C GLN A 83 14.60 14.85 7.13
N ARG A 84 13.70 14.34 7.98
CA ARG A 84 13.71 14.57 9.43
C ARG A 84 14.55 13.55 10.21
N CYS A 85 15.22 12.63 9.52
CA CYS A 85 16.00 11.54 10.09
C CYS A 85 15.19 10.71 11.10
N PHE A 86 13.91 10.44 10.80
CA PHE A 86 12.99 9.79 11.74
C PHE A 86 13.51 8.46 12.27
N TYR A 87 14.22 7.66 11.46
CA TYR A 87 14.82 6.40 11.92
C TYR A 87 15.82 6.58 13.09
N HIS A 88 16.64 7.65 13.03
CA HIS A 88 17.67 7.93 14.04
C HIS A 88 17.15 8.80 15.18
N ARG A 89 16.07 9.56 14.93
CA ARG A 89 15.53 10.56 15.86
C ARG A 89 14.01 10.37 15.98
N PRO A 90 13.52 9.86 17.12
CA PRO A 90 12.09 9.62 17.29
C PRO A 90 11.32 10.93 17.21
N ILE A 91 10.29 10.94 16.38
CA ILE A 91 9.34 12.05 16.25
C ILE A 91 8.10 11.73 17.11
N PRO A 92 7.69 12.62 18.02
CA PRO A 92 6.48 12.42 18.82
C PRO A 92 5.21 12.26 17.96
N ALA A 93 4.26 11.46 18.43
CA ALA A 93 3.02 11.17 17.70
C ALA A 93 2.23 12.42 17.28
N ALA A 94 2.22 13.48 18.10
CA ALA A 94 1.55 14.74 17.76
C ALA A 94 2.21 15.45 16.56
N GLN A 95 3.54 15.39 16.43
CA GLN A 95 4.26 15.96 15.29
C GLN A 95 4.09 15.08 14.03
N LEU A 96 4.11 13.76 14.19
CA LEU A 96 3.75 12.84 13.11
C LEU A 96 2.34 13.11 12.60
N GLU A 97 1.36 13.30 13.50
CA GLU A 97 -0.02 13.65 13.12
C GLU A 97 -0.06 14.92 12.25
N ALA A 98 0.72 15.94 12.63
CA ALA A 98 0.82 17.18 11.88
C ALA A 98 1.39 16.99 10.47
N ILE A 99 2.36 16.09 10.29
CA ILE A 99 2.91 15.71 8.97
C ILE A 99 1.87 14.93 8.16
N LEU A 100 1.24 13.93 8.77
CA LEU A 100 0.30 13.03 8.10
C LEU A 100 -1.01 13.72 7.67
N ARG A 101 -1.41 14.82 8.32
CA ARG A 101 -2.63 15.58 7.97
C ARG A 101 -2.43 16.63 6.87
N MET A 102 -1.21 16.85 6.39
CA MET A 102 -0.93 17.89 5.39
C MET A 102 -1.72 17.64 4.10
N PRO A 103 -2.41 18.65 3.53
CA PRO A 103 -3.24 18.45 2.33
C PRO A 103 -2.48 17.95 1.10
N SER A 104 -1.22 18.37 0.91
CA SER A 104 -0.35 17.96 -0.20
C SER A 104 -0.08 16.45 -0.22
N HIS A 105 -0.05 15.82 0.96
CA HIS A 105 0.21 14.40 1.13
C HIS A 105 -0.66 13.78 2.23
N TYR A 106 -1.97 14.02 2.14
CA TYR A 106 -2.92 13.63 3.16
C TYR A 106 -2.99 12.11 3.34
N ILE A 107 -2.78 11.67 4.59
CA ILE A 107 -2.93 10.29 5.01
C ILE A 107 -4.25 10.13 5.77
N ARG A 108 -5.13 9.26 5.24
CA ARG A 108 -6.40 8.94 5.92
C ARG A 108 -6.11 8.22 7.24
N PHE A 109 -6.87 8.53 8.28
CA PHE A 109 -6.66 8.04 9.65
C PHE A 109 -5.28 8.45 10.23
N HIS A 110 -4.82 9.65 9.88
CA HIS A 110 -3.53 10.22 10.30
C HIS A 110 -3.28 10.11 11.80
N ARG A 111 -4.29 10.32 12.66
CA ARG A 111 -4.17 10.15 14.13
C ARG A 111 -3.71 8.76 14.54
N THR A 112 -4.43 7.73 14.09
CA THR A 112 -4.12 6.32 14.42
C THR A 112 -2.77 5.92 13.83
N LYS A 113 -2.50 6.32 12.58
CA LYS A 113 -1.24 5.99 11.91
C LYS A 113 -0.04 6.70 12.55
N ALA A 114 -0.17 7.94 13.00
CA ALA A 114 0.88 8.66 13.71
C ALA A 114 1.29 7.94 15.01
N ARG A 115 0.31 7.45 15.79
CA ARG A 115 0.58 6.64 17.00
C ARG A 115 1.29 5.33 16.64
N ARG A 116 0.85 4.66 15.58
CA ARG A 116 1.49 3.42 15.10
C ARG A 116 2.92 3.64 14.61
N LEU A 117 3.20 4.73 13.90
CA LEU A 117 4.57 5.09 13.48
C LEU A 117 5.47 5.35 14.69
N ALA A 118 5.00 6.13 15.68
CA ALA A 118 5.75 6.37 16.92
C ALA A 118 6.02 5.06 17.68
N LYS A 119 5.01 4.18 17.77
CA LYS A 119 5.16 2.85 18.37
C LYS A 119 6.16 1.99 17.59
N LEU A 120 6.04 1.93 16.27
CA LEU A 120 6.95 1.18 15.40
C LEU A 120 8.41 1.57 15.65
N HIS A 121 8.71 2.86 15.75
CA HIS A 121 10.07 3.33 16.05
C HIS A 121 10.61 2.74 17.36
N SER A 122 9.78 2.64 18.42
CA SER A 122 10.23 2.08 19.69
C SER A 122 10.47 0.56 19.65
N ILE A 123 9.72 -0.19 18.82
CA ILE A 123 9.81 -1.65 18.73
C ILE A 123 10.63 -2.13 17.54
N PHE A 124 11.16 -1.21 16.71
CA PHE A 124 11.82 -1.56 15.46
C PHE A 124 13.02 -2.50 15.64
N PRO A 125 13.86 -2.39 16.68
CA PRO A 125 14.93 -3.38 16.90
C PRO A 125 14.43 -4.82 17.01
N THR A 126 13.28 -5.05 17.65
CA THR A 126 12.66 -6.38 17.74
C THR A 126 12.07 -6.81 16.40
N VAL A 127 11.45 -5.88 15.67
CA VAL A 127 10.92 -6.13 14.32
C VAL A 127 12.05 -6.54 13.37
N TRP A 128 13.19 -5.86 13.44
CA TRP A 128 14.37 -6.16 12.65
C TRP A 128 14.88 -7.59 12.88
N GLN A 129 14.96 -8.00 14.15
CA GLN A 129 15.35 -9.36 14.50
C GLN A 129 14.40 -10.41 13.90
N ILE A 130 13.09 -10.16 13.90
CA ILE A 130 12.11 -11.08 13.30
C ILE A 130 12.33 -11.21 11.79
N LEU A 131 12.58 -10.09 11.10
CA LEU A 131 12.76 -10.09 9.65
C LEU A 131 13.99 -10.89 9.20
N TYR A 132 15.04 -10.94 10.03
CA TYR A 132 16.31 -11.60 9.73
C TYR A 132 16.46 -13.01 10.31
N ARG A 133 15.46 -13.51 11.03
CA ARG A 133 15.44 -14.91 11.46
C ARG A 133 15.39 -15.82 10.24
N ASP A 134 16.18 -16.89 10.29
CA ASP A 134 16.11 -17.99 9.33
C ASP A 134 14.85 -18.84 9.60
N THR A 135 13.70 -18.27 9.24
CA THR A 135 12.38 -18.87 9.39
C THR A 135 11.54 -18.60 8.13
N PRO A 136 10.57 -19.47 7.82
CA PRO A 136 9.69 -19.27 6.68
C PRO A 136 9.02 -17.89 6.68
N ALA A 137 8.83 -17.31 5.49
CA ALA A 137 8.20 -15.99 5.36
C ALA A 137 6.78 -15.94 5.97
N SER A 138 6.05 -17.05 5.96
CA SER A 138 4.74 -17.18 6.59
C SER A 138 4.79 -17.03 8.12
N GLU A 139 5.85 -17.55 8.75
CA GLU A 139 6.07 -17.43 10.19
C GLU A 139 6.49 -16.01 10.55
N ARG A 140 7.45 -15.44 9.81
CA ARG A 140 7.85 -14.02 9.96
C ARG A 140 6.65 -13.10 9.83
N ARG A 141 5.79 -13.31 8.83
CA ARG A 141 4.53 -12.56 8.66
C ARG A 141 3.65 -12.67 9.90
N ARG A 142 3.43 -13.87 10.43
CA ARG A 142 2.59 -14.07 11.62
C ARG A 142 3.13 -13.27 12.81
N CYS A 143 4.44 -13.39 13.08
CA CYS A 143 5.09 -12.64 14.16
C CYS A 143 4.96 -11.12 13.96
N LEU A 144 5.06 -10.61 12.74
CA LEU A 144 4.89 -9.18 12.45
C LEU A 144 3.46 -8.71 12.69
N VAL A 145 2.45 -9.51 12.32
CA VAL A 145 1.03 -9.17 12.55
C VAL A 145 0.72 -9.10 14.04
N ASP A 146 1.27 -10.03 14.83
CA ASP A 146 1.07 -10.05 16.29
C ASP A 146 1.78 -8.88 17.00
N LEU A 147 2.93 -8.45 16.49
CA LEU A 147 3.76 -7.42 17.11
C LEU A 147 3.43 -5.98 16.66
N VAL A 148 3.18 -5.78 15.36
CA VAL A 148 3.07 -4.46 14.74
C VAL A 148 1.61 -4.10 14.49
N GLU A 149 1.07 -3.23 15.33
CA GLU A 149 -0.29 -2.75 15.21
C GLU A 149 -0.56 -2.11 13.83
N GLY A 150 -1.59 -2.61 13.14
CA GLY A 150 -2.01 -2.11 11.84
C GLY A 150 -1.51 -2.90 10.64
N LEU A 151 -0.73 -3.96 10.86
CA LEU A 151 -0.50 -5.02 9.88
C LEU A 151 -1.58 -6.12 9.99
N GLY A 152 -1.78 -6.89 8.91
CA GLY A 152 -2.76 -7.97 8.82
C GLY A 152 -2.41 -9.06 7.80
#